data_AF-A0A7J4RSN3-F1
#
_entry.id   AF-A0A7J4RSN3-F1
#
_cell.length_a   1.000
_cell.length_b   1.000
_cell.length_c   1.000
_cell.angle_alpha   90.00
_cell.angle_beta   90.00
_cell.angle_gamma   90.00
#
_symmetry.space_group_name_H-M   'P 1'
#
loop_
_entity.id
_entity.type
_entity.pdbx_description
1 polymer ?
#
loop_
_entity_poly.entity_id
_entity_poly.type
_entity_poly.pdbx_seq_one_letter_code
_entity_poly.pdbx_strand_id
1 'polypeptide(L)' 'MSLEGIDDEIQRYTKKINEKNEQLKDPNLSQDAKKILESEIMIANKERTKLKIRKNDQFTTRHR' A
#
# COMPACT_ATOMS: atom_id res chain seq x y z
N MET A 1 -12.23 -3.20 -16.30
CA MET A 1 -11.01 -2.65 -15.64
C MET A 1 -9.80 -3.25 -16.32
N SER A 2 -9.01 -2.44 -17.02
CA SER A 2 -7.71 -2.85 -17.57
C SER A 2 -6.73 -3.11 -16.42
N LEU A 3 -5.71 -3.95 -16.66
CA LEU A 3 -4.67 -4.26 -15.66
C LEU A 3 -3.88 -3.00 -15.26
N GLU A 4 -3.83 -2.00 -16.14
CA GLU A 4 -3.15 -0.70 -15.93
C GLU A 4 -3.69 0.04 -14.70
N GLY A 5 -5.00 0.01 -14.44
CA GLY A 5 -5.56 0.71 -13.27
C GLY A 5 -5.13 0.10 -11.93
N ILE A 6 -4.93 -1.22 -11.88
CA ILE A 6 -4.50 -1.91 -10.64
C ILE A 6 -3.02 -1.64 -10.37
N ASP A 7 -2.19 -1.57 -11.40
CA ASP A 7 -0.76 -1.25 -11.24
C ASP A 7 -0.55 0.19 -10.76
N ASP A 8 -1.31 1.14 -11.29
CA ASP A 8 -1.30 2.53 -10.81
C ASP A 8 -1.72 2.62 -9.34
N GLU A 9 -2.74 1.88 -8.92
CA GLU A 9 -3.17 1.85 -7.52
C GLU A 9 -2.10 1.22 -6.61
N ILE A 10 -1.46 0.12 -7.04
CA ILE A 10 -0.36 -0.50 -6.29
C ILE A 10 0.80 0.49 -6.13
N GLN A 11 1.15 1.24 -7.18
CA GLN A 11 2.19 2.27 -7.10
C GLN A 11 1.81 3.41 -6.16
N ARG A 12 0.56 3.89 -6.21
CA ARG A 12 0.07 4.92 -5.27
C ARG A 12 0.18 4.48 -3.82
N TYR A 13 -0.26 3.27 -3.50
CA TYR A 13 -0.12 2.74 -2.13
C TYR A 13 1.33 2.56 -1.73
N THR A 14 2.19 2.10 -2.64
CA THR A 14 3.64 1.97 -2.38
C THR A 14 4.27 3.32 -2.05
N LYS A 15 3.97 4.37 -2.83
CA LYS A 15 4.44 5.73 -2.57
C LYS A 15 3.97 6.24 -1.21
N LYS A 16 2.66 6.09 -0.92
CA LYS A 16 2.07 6.51 0.37
C LYS A 16 2.71 5.81 1.57
N ILE A 17 3.02 4.52 1.45
CA ILE A 17 3.71 3.76 2.50
C ILE A 17 5.12 4.29 2.72
N ASN A 18 5.86 4.57 1.65
CA ASN A 18 7.21 5.12 1.75
C ASN A 18 7.22 6.52 2.38
N GLU A 19 6.29 7.39 1.99
CA GLU A 19 6.15 8.74 2.59
C GLU A 19 5.87 8.65 4.10
N LYS A 20 4.97 7.75 4.51
CA LYS A 20 4.67 7.55 5.94
C LYS A 20 5.82 6.90 6.71
N ASN A 21 6.55 5.99 6.09
CA ASN A 21 7.76 5.42 6.68
C ASN A 21 8.86 6.48 6.86
N GLU A 22 8.95 7.45 5.94
CA GLU A 22 9.88 8.57 6.10
C GLU A 22 9.47 9.47 7.27
N GLN A 23 8.17 9.72 7.44
CA GLN A 23 7.63 10.45 8.60
C GLN A 23 7.91 9.72 9.92
N LEU A 24 7.90 8.38 9.92
CA LEU A 24 8.26 7.58 11.10
C LEU A 24 9.72 7.68 11.53
N LYS A 25 10.62 8.14 10.65
CA LYS A 25 12.04 8.35 10.98
C LYS A 25 12.27 9.63 11.76
N ASP A 26 11.28 10.53 11.84
CA ASP A 26 11.40 11.77 12.59
C ASP A 26 11.59 11.47 14.09
N PRO A 27 12.75 11.82 14.69
CA PRO A 27 13.01 11.58 16.10
C PRO A 27 12.13 12.42 17.05
N ASN A 28 11.49 13.49 16.54
CA ASN A 28 10.60 14.36 17.31
C ASN A 28 9.13 13.90 17.25
N LEU A 29 8.85 12.79 16.58
CA LEU A 29 7.50 12.28 16.43
C LEU A 29 6.94 11.77 17.77
N SER A 30 5.76 12.24 18.16
CA SER A 30 5.11 11.78 19.39
C SER A 30 4.71 10.30 19.29
N GLN A 31 4.65 9.61 20.43
CA GLN A 31 4.27 8.19 20.46
C GLN A 31 2.87 7.93 19.89
N ASP A 32 1.93 8.87 20.08
CA ASP A 32 0.58 8.77 19.52
C ASP A 32 0.57 8.99 18.01
N ALA A 33 1.33 9.98 17.51
CA ALA A 33 1.49 10.20 16.08
C ALA A 33 2.17 8.99 15.40
N LYS A 34 3.14 8.36 16.09
CA LYS A 34 3.80 7.13 15.65
C LYS A 34 2.80 5.98 15.49
N LYS A 35 1.95 5.73 16.49
CA LYS A 35 0.91 4.69 16.43
C LYS A 35 -0.10 4.93 15.30
N ILE A 36 -0.47 6.19 15.06
CA ILE A 36 -1.37 6.56 13.96
C ILE A 36 -0.70 6.24 12.62
N LEU A 37 0.55 6.67 12.42
CA LEU A 37 1.30 6.41 11.19
C LEU A 37 1.52 4.92 10.95
N GLU A 38 1.89 4.16 11.98
CA GLU A 38 2.02 2.70 11.92
C GLU A 38 0.69 2.03 11.51
N SER A 39 -0.43 2.48 12.08
CA SER A 39 -1.77 1.98 11.73
C SER A 39 -2.13 2.27 10.28
N GLU A 40 -1.86 3.49 9.81
CA GLU A 40 -2.10 3.88 8.42
C GLU A 40 -1.22 3.11 7.43
N ILE A 41 0.05 2.86 7.77
CA ILE A 41 0.96 2.01 7.00
C ILE A 41 0.43 0.57 6.95
N MET A 42 -0.06 0.04 8.08
CA MET A 42 -0.65 -1.30 8.12
C MET A 42 -1.87 -1.40 7.19
N ILE A 43 -2.78 -0.42 7.24
CA ILE A 43 -3.97 -0.38 6.38
C ILE A 43 -3.56 -0.29 4.91
N ALA A 44 -2.64 0.63 4.57
CA ALA A 44 -2.16 0.77 3.19
C ALA A 44 -1.47 -0.50 2.67
N ASN A 45 -0.70 -1.20 3.52
CA ASN A 45 -0.09 -2.49 3.16
C ASN A 45 -1.14 -3.57 2.90
N LYS A 46 -2.21 -3.64 3.70
CA LYS A 46 -3.32 -4.57 3.48
C LYS A 46 -4.00 -4.33 2.14
N GLU A 47 -4.33 -3.07 1.83
CA GLU A 47 -4.97 -2.72 0.55
C GLU A 47 -4.05 -3.00 -0.64
N ARG A 48 -2.77 -2.63 -0.57
CA ARG A 48 -1.78 -2.96 -1.61
C ARG A 48 -1.69 -4.48 -1.85
N THR A 49 -1.74 -5.28 -0.78
CA THR A 49 -1.67 -6.73 -0.87
C THR A 49 -2.91 -7.32 -1.54
N LYS A 50 -4.11 -6.84 -1.19
CA LYS A 50 -5.35 -7.22 -1.86
C LYS A 50 -5.31 -6.92 -3.36
N LEU A 51 -4.79 -5.75 -3.76
CA LEU A 51 -4.65 -5.37 -5.17
C LEU A 51 -3.66 -6.28 -5.92
N LYS A 52 -2.54 -6.63 -5.28
CA LYS A 52 -1.59 -7.61 -5.85
C LYS A 52 -2.22 -8.97 -6.08
N ILE A 53 -3.01 -9.47 -5.11
CA ILE A 53 -3.75 -10.73 -5.24
C ILE A 53 -4.75 -10.61 -6.40
N ARG A 54 -5.55 -9.54 -6.44
CA ARG A 54 -6.53 -9.31 -7.51
C ARG A 54 -5.89 -9.26 -8.90
N LYS A 55 -4.73 -8.61 -9.03
CA LYS A 55 -3.96 -8.60 -10.28
C LYS A 55 -3.54 -10.03 -10.68
N ASN A 56 -3.04 -10.80 -9.73
CA ASN A 56 -2.64 -12.19 -9.98
C ASN A 56 -3.84 -13.06 -10.40
N ASP A 57 -4.99 -12.93 -9.71
CA ASP A 57 -6.21 -13.67 -10.04
C ASP A 57 -6.77 -13.30 -11.41
N GLN A 58 -6.70 -12.01 -11.79
CA GLN A 58 -7.07 -11.56 -13.14
C GLN A 58 -6.11 -12.07 -14.22
N PHE A 59 -4.82 -12.22 -13.89
CA PHE A 59 -3.84 -12.80 -14.80
C PHE A 59 -4.10 -14.29 -14.99
N THR A 60 -4.27 -15.06 -13.91
CA THR A 60 -4.49 -16.51 -13.99
C THR A 60 -5.82 -16.87 -14.65
N THR A 61 -6.88 -16.09 -14.45
CA THR A 61 -8.17 -16.31 -15.12
C THR A 61 -8.18 -15.97 -16.62
N ARG A 62 -7.29 -15.07 -17.08
CA ARG A 62 -7.15 -14.75 -18.51
C ARG A 62 -6.28 -15.73 -19.29
N HIS A 63 -5.42 -16.48 -18.59
CA HIS A 63 -4.46 -17.41 -19.18
C HIS A 63 -4.84 -18.89 -18.95
N ARG A 64 -6.11 -19.17 -18.66
CA ARG A 64 -6.67 -20.51 -18.47
C ARG A 64 -7.62 -20.85 -19.62
#